data_AF-A0A969I056-F1
#
_entry.id   AF-A0A969I056-F1
#
_cell.length_a   1.000
_cell.length_b   1.000
_cell.length_c   1.000
_cell.angle_alpha   90.00
_cell.angle_beta   90.00
_cell.angle_gamma   90.00
#
_symmetry.space_group_name_H-M   'P 1'
#
loop_
_entity.id
_entity.type
_entity.pdbx_description
1 polymer ?
#
loop_
_entity_poly.entity_id
_entity_poly.type
_entity_poly.pdbx_seq_one_letter_code
_entity_poly.pdbx_strand_id
1 'polypeptide(L)'
;MTIKRITVAQHERALVWKNKTFAGVLEPGKHWLIAPMSDVQAQLHDLTVPEFEHARVDFLVKEARATMDQYFDIVELTDSQAGLVYKNGKLAGVLAPGKRQLYWKGPIEVKVEKIDLTVAAEVAAPVAKLLAKAKQPLLAQAAEAVTAVEVPDTSVALLIVDGKFVKVLEPGLHVFWKFQRTVKVELVDRRVQTMEVSGQDILTRTRSAC
;
A
#
# COMPACT_ATOMS: atom_id res chain seq x y z
N MET A 1 28.23 -26.69 27.15
CA MET A 1 28.01 -25.41 27.83
C MET A 1 28.21 -24.30 26.81
N THR A 2 27.15 -23.69 26.31
CA THR A 2 27.27 -22.62 25.30
C THR A 2 27.19 -21.28 26.01
N ILE A 3 28.32 -20.59 26.07
CA ILE A 3 28.41 -19.21 26.55
C ILE A 3 28.74 -18.36 25.34
N LYS A 4 27.81 -17.51 24.93
CA LYS A 4 27.99 -16.62 23.78
C LYS A 4 27.79 -15.18 24.20
N ARG A 5 28.77 -14.33 23.93
CA ARG A 5 28.64 -12.89 24.13
C ARG A 5 28.07 -12.26 22.86
N ILE A 6 27.04 -11.43 23.03
CA ILE A 6 26.47 -10.61 21.96
C ILE A 6 26.52 -9.14 22.36
N THR A 7 26.83 -8.28 21.40
CA THR A 7 26.74 -6.84 21.54
C THR A 7 25.59 -6.38 20.66
N VAL A 8 24.62 -5.68 21.26
CA VAL A 8 23.49 -5.07 20.56
C VAL A 8 23.78 -3.57 20.47
N ALA A 9 23.84 -3.01 19.26
CA ALA A 9 24.08 -1.59 19.07
C ALA A 9 22.85 -0.74 19.46
N GLN A 10 23.01 0.58 19.56
CA GLN A 10 21.90 1.49 19.93
C GLN A 10 20.76 1.50 18.90
N HIS A 11 21.08 1.28 17.63
CA HIS A 11 20.11 1.19 16.54
C HIS A 11 19.65 -0.27 16.31
N GLU A 12 20.00 -1.19 17.21
CA GLU A 12 19.65 -2.60 17.07
C GLU A 12 18.80 -3.10 18.24
N ARG A 13 18.01 -4.12 17.97
CA ARG A 13 17.36 -4.96 18.98
C ARG A 13 17.62 -6.41 18.64
N ALA A 14 17.77 -7.27 19.65
CA ALA A 14 17.97 -8.69 19.41
C ALA A 14 16.74 -9.49 19.84
N LEU A 15 16.13 -10.25 18.93
CA LEU A 15 15.14 -11.26 19.28
C LEU A 15 15.86 -12.51 19.76
N VAL A 16 15.58 -12.93 20.99
CA VAL A 16 16.18 -14.11 21.59
C VAL A 16 15.23 -15.28 21.48
N TRP A 17 15.78 -16.38 20.98
CA TRP A 17 15.12 -17.66 20.84
C TRP A 17 15.84 -18.68 21.71
N LYS A 18 15.09 -19.38 22.56
CA LYS A 18 15.60 -20.49 23.38
C LYS A 18 14.85 -21.76 22.99
N ASN A 19 15.57 -22.77 22.53
CA ASN A 19 14.98 -24.03 22.02
C ASN A 19 13.86 -23.76 20.99
N LYS A 20 14.13 -22.89 20.01
CA LYS A 20 13.18 -22.43 18.98
C LYS A 20 11.93 -21.69 19.49
N THR A 21 11.82 -21.43 20.78
CA THR A 21 10.73 -20.66 21.40
C THR A 21 11.18 -19.22 21.65
N PHE A 22 10.27 -18.26 21.50
CA PHE A 22 10.57 -16.86 21.76
C PHE A 22 10.80 -16.64 23.25
N ALA A 23 11.96 -16.09 23.61
CA ALA A 23 12.35 -15.84 24.99
C ALA A 23 12.28 -14.36 25.38
N GLY A 24 12.43 -13.45 24.42
CA GLY A 24 12.33 -12.00 24.67
C GLY A 24 13.09 -11.15 23.66
N VAL A 25 13.05 -9.83 23.87
CA VAL A 25 13.83 -8.82 23.12
C VAL A 25 14.95 -8.32 24.02
N LEU A 26 16.18 -8.25 23.50
CA LEU A 26 17.30 -7.58 24.18
C LEU A 26 17.43 -6.14 23.72
N GLU A 27 17.71 -5.29 24.70
CA GLU A 27 18.01 -3.88 24.53
C GLU A 27 19.47 -3.64 24.14
N PRO A 28 19.82 -2.44 23.61
CA PRO A 28 21.19 -2.05 23.35
C PRO A 28 22.10 -2.29 24.56
N GLY A 29 23.23 -2.96 24.33
CA GLY A 29 24.13 -3.34 25.41
C GLY A 29 24.92 -4.61 25.13
N LYS A 30 25.80 -4.96 26.08
CA LYS A 30 26.57 -6.20 26.04
C LYS A 30 25.84 -7.26 26.86
N HIS A 31 25.41 -8.33 26.20
CA HIS A 31 24.65 -9.40 26.83
C HIS A 31 25.41 -10.73 26.74
N TRP A 32 25.26 -11.54 27.80
CA TRP A 32 25.79 -12.90 27.85
C TRP A 32 24.63 -13.87 27.73
N LEU A 33 24.62 -14.64 26.64
CA LEU A 33 23.69 -15.73 26.43
C LEU A 33 24.30 -16.98 27.03
N ILE A 34 23.84 -17.34 28.23
CA ILE A 34 24.32 -18.49 28.99
C ILE A 34 23.22 -19.54 29.00
N ALA A 35 23.45 -20.64 28.28
CA ALA A 35 22.53 -21.77 28.24
C ALA A 35 23.28 -23.10 28.29
N PRO A 36 23.41 -23.72 29.48
CA PRO A 36 24.21 -24.94 29.64
C PRO A 36 23.56 -26.19 29.03
N MET A 37 22.23 -26.22 28.87
CA MET A 37 21.45 -27.36 28.30
C MET A 37 20.45 -26.94 27.21
N SER A 38 20.59 -25.77 26.59
CA SER A 38 19.63 -25.29 25.61
C SER A 38 20.33 -24.55 24.48
N ASP A 39 19.76 -24.64 23.27
CA ASP A 39 20.21 -23.81 22.16
C ASP A 39 19.62 -22.41 22.31
N VAL A 40 20.47 -21.40 22.32
CA VAL A 40 20.07 -20.00 22.41
C VAL A 40 20.61 -19.25 21.21
N GLN A 41 19.69 -18.68 20.44
CA GLN A 41 19.97 -17.90 19.26
C GLN A 41 19.47 -16.48 19.48
N ALA A 42 20.27 -15.50 19.07
CA ALA A 42 19.86 -14.10 19.08
C ALA A 42 19.96 -13.57 17.64
N GLN A 43 18.86 -13.01 17.16
CA GLN A 43 18.74 -12.41 15.84
C GLN A 43 18.74 -10.89 16.01
N LEU A 44 19.76 -10.23 15.48
CA LEU A 44 19.86 -8.77 15.48
C LEU A 44 18.96 -8.20 14.38
N HIS A 45 18.22 -7.16 14.74
CA HIS A 45 17.37 -6.40 13.85
C HIS A 45 17.77 -4.93 13.94
N ASP A 46 17.93 -4.31 12.77
CA ASP A 46 18.23 -2.90 12.64
C ASP A 46 16.94 -2.06 12.70
N LEU A 47 16.91 -1.06 13.57
CA LEU A 47 15.77 -0.18 13.80
C LEU A 47 15.71 0.97 12.79
N THR A 48 16.75 1.14 11.96
CA THR A 48 16.69 2.03 10.80
C THR A 48 15.73 1.52 9.74
N VAL A 49 15.44 0.21 9.75
CA VAL A 49 14.38 -0.42 8.97
C VAL A 49 13.22 -0.72 9.93
N PRO A 50 12.20 0.16 10.00
CA PRO A 50 11.15 0.00 11.00
C PRO A 50 10.25 -1.19 10.68
N GLU A 51 10.14 -1.60 9.41
CA GLU A 51 9.38 -2.80 9.02
C GLU A 51 9.96 -4.07 9.63
N PHE A 52 9.14 -4.77 10.42
CA PHE A 52 9.49 -6.08 10.93
C PHE A 52 8.74 -7.18 10.16
N GLU A 53 9.49 -7.97 9.40
CA GLU A 53 8.99 -9.16 8.72
C GLU A 53 9.70 -10.41 9.26
N HIS A 54 8.92 -11.37 9.76
CA HIS A 54 9.44 -12.66 10.22
C HIS A 54 8.41 -13.76 9.96
N ALA A 55 8.88 -14.92 9.51
CA ALA A 55 8.06 -16.12 9.23
C ALA A 55 7.22 -16.65 10.41
N ARG A 56 7.38 -16.12 11.63
CA ARG A 56 6.71 -16.55 12.86
C ARG A 56 6.02 -15.38 13.57
N VAL A 57 5.75 -14.28 12.85
CA VAL A 57 5.07 -13.10 13.40
C VAL A 57 3.75 -13.48 14.07
N ASP A 58 2.93 -14.34 13.45
CA ASP A 58 1.63 -14.71 14.02
C ASP A 58 1.75 -15.42 15.37
N PHE A 59 2.77 -16.27 15.52
CA PHE A 59 3.08 -16.93 16.78
C PHE A 59 3.56 -15.93 17.83
N LEU A 60 4.48 -15.03 17.46
CA LEU A 60 5.01 -13.99 18.36
C LEU A 60 3.91 -13.09 18.90
N VAL A 61 3.01 -12.66 18.03
CA VAL A 61 1.89 -11.78 18.39
C VAL A 61 0.86 -12.50 19.26
N LYS A 62 0.62 -13.80 19.05
CA LYS A 62 -0.32 -14.57 19.87
C LYS A 62 0.23 -14.94 21.24
N GLU A 63 1.45 -15.47 21.30
CA GLU A 63 2.03 -16.02 22.53
C GLU A 63 2.69 -14.94 23.41
N ALA A 64 3.23 -13.89 22.80
CA ALA A 64 4.03 -12.89 23.51
C ALA A 64 3.54 -11.46 23.26
N ARG A 65 2.22 -11.28 23.08
CA ARG A 65 1.60 -9.98 22.77
C ARG A 65 2.06 -8.85 23.70
N ALA A 66 2.03 -9.09 25.01
CA ALA A 66 2.38 -8.09 26.01
C ALA A 66 3.84 -7.61 25.90
N THR A 67 4.77 -8.49 25.53
CA THR A 67 6.16 -8.12 25.27
C THR A 67 6.29 -7.40 23.93
N MET A 68 5.58 -7.89 22.91
CA MET A 68 5.63 -7.29 21.57
C MET A 68 5.07 -5.86 21.55
N ASP A 69 3.96 -5.58 22.23
CA ASP A 69 3.35 -4.24 22.27
C ASP A 69 4.28 -3.18 22.91
N GLN A 70 5.26 -3.59 23.73
CA GLN A 70 6.25 -2.67 24.31
C GLN A 70 7.27 -2.19 23.28
N TYR A 71 7.64 -3.05 22.32
CA TYR A 71 8.69 -2.78 21.34
C TYR A 71 8.17 -2.53 19.93
N PHE A 72 6.91 -2.88 19.65
CA PHE A 72 6.32 -2.80 18.32
C PHE A 72 4.99 -2.06 18.34
N ASP A 73 4.73 -1.35 17.24
CA ASP A 73 3.39 -0.95 16.84
C ASP A 73 2.82 -2.01 15.90
N ILE A 74 1.82 -2.73 16.39
CA ILE A 74 1.19 -3.84 15.67
C ILE A 74 -0.01 -3.31 14.91
N VAL A 75 0.11 -3.29 13.58
CA VAL A 75 -0.94 -2.82 12.68
C VAL A 75 -1.64 -4.02 12.07
N GLU A 76 -2.93 -4.15 12.39
CA GLU A 76 -3.81 -5.18 11.84
C GLU A 76 -4.85 -4.51 10.94
N LEU A 77 -4.82 -4.83 9.66
CA LEU A 77 -5.80 -4.41 8.68
C LEU A 77 -6.82 -5.53 8.47
N THR A 78 -8.10 -5.18 8.39
CA THR A 78 -9.12 -6.11 7.93
C THR A 78 -9.03 -6.30 6.42
N ASP A 79 -9.74 -7.30 5.89
CA ASP A 79 -9.82 -7.51 4.44
C ASP A 79 -10.42 -6.30 3.72
N SER A 80 -11.24 -5.50 4.38
CA SER A 80 -11.85 -4.29 3.82
C SER A 80 -11.02 -3.01 4.02
N GLN A 81 -9.83 -3.09 4.62
CA GLN A 81 -9.04 -1.91 4.97
C GLN A 81 -7.69 -1.89 4.27
N ALA A 82 -7.34 -0.78 3.61
CA ALA A 82 -5.97 -0.51 3.18
C ALA A 82 -5.23 0.33 4.22
N GLY A 83 -3.91 0.18 4.32
CA GLY A 83 -3.09 1.00 5.21
C GLY A 83 -2.23 1.99 4.44
N LEU A 84 -2.26 3.27 4.80
CA LEU A 84 -1.29 4.26 4.34
C LEU A 84 -0.21 4.43 5.40
N VAL A 85 1.04 4.14 5.04
CA VAL A 85 2.17 4.17 5.97
C VAL A 85 2.89 5.48 5.84
N TYR A 86 2.92 6.24 6.93
CA TYR A 86 3.67 7.48 7.05
C TYR A 86 4.88 7.25 7.93
N LYS A 87 6.06 7.68 7.45
CA LYS A 87 7.30 7.71 8.22
C LYS A 87 7.74 9.15 8.39
N ASN A 88 7.91 9.62 9.62
CA ASN A 88 8.25 11.02 9.93
C ASN A 88 7.32 12.02 9.18
N GLY A 89 6.02 11.72 9.14
CA GLY A 89 5.00 12.54 8.47
C GLY A 89 4.96 12.46 6.94
N LYS A 90 5.82 11.67 6.28
CA LYS A 90 5.82 11.49 4.82
C LYS A 90 5.25 10.14 4.42
N LEU A 91 4.41 10.11 3.38
CA LEU A 91 3.90 8.86 2.84
C LEU A 91 5.06 8.01 2.30
N ALA A 92 5.25 6.85 2.89
CA ALA A 92 6.38 5.96 2.63
C ALA A 92 5.95 4.61 2.05
N GLY A 93 4.71 4.18 2.27
CA GLY A 93 4.22 2.89 1.80
C GLY A 93 2.70 2.78 1.78
N VAL A 94 2.23 1.71 1.13
CA VAL A 94 0.84 1.29 1.12
C VAL A 94 0.77 -0.19 1.49
N LEU A 95 -0.08 -0.52 2.46
CA LEU A 95 -0.35 -1.88 2.90
C LEU A 95 -1.62 -2.40 2.24
N ALA A 96 -1.51 -3.61 1.70
CA ALA A 96 -2.64 -4.36 1.18
C ALA A 96 -3.62 -4.78 2.32
N PRO A 97 -4.90 -4.96 1.99
CA PRO A 97 -5.88 -5.44 2.95
C PRO A 97 -5.58 -6.82 3.51
N GLY A 98 -6.08 -7.08 4.73
CA GLY A 98 -5.87 -8.33 5.46
C GLY A 98 -4.43 -8.55 5.93
N LYS A 99 -3.50 -7.62 5.64
CA LYS A 99 -2.10 -7.74 6.07
C LYS A 99 -1.94 -7.29 7.51
N ARG A 100 -1.23 -8.09 8.30
CA ARG A 100 -0.65 -7.67 9.58
C ARG A 100 0.79 -7.22 9.34
N GLN A 101 1.12 -6.01 9.77
CA GLN A 101 2.47 -5.47 9.71
C GLN A 101 2.89 -4.99 11.09
N LEU A 102 4.13 -5.30 11.48
CA LEU A 102 4.72 -4.82 12.72
C LEU A 102 5.77 -3.77 12.40
N TYR A 103 5.80 -2.72 13.21
CA TYR A 103 6.81 -1.68 13.13
C TYR A 103 7.57 -1.56 14.44
N TRP A 104 8.89 -1.52 14.39
CA TRP A 104 9.70 -1.25 15.58
C TRP A 104 9.44 0.15 16.11
N LYS A 105 9.19 0.25 17.42
CA LYS A 105 9.23 1.52 18.14
C LYS A 105 10.69 1.95 18.27
N GLY A 106 11.02 3.07 17.65
CA GLY A 106 12.41 3.48 17.51
C GLY A 106 12.56 4.93 17.07
N PRO A 107 13.69 5.28 16.43
CA PRO A 107 13.98 6.65 16.04
C PRO A 107 13.11 7.16 14.89
N ILE A 108 12.51 6.25 14.11
CA ILE A 108 11.61 6.59 13.00
C ILE A 108 10.18 6.48 13.51
N GLU A 109 9.46 7.59 13.53
CA GLU A 109 8.04 7.58 13.87
C GLU A 109 7.25 7.01 12.70
N VAL A 110 6.58 5.88 12.93
CA VAL A 110 5.71 5.24 11.95
C VAL A 110 4.26 5.40 12.36
N LYS A 111 3.45 5.96 11.46
CA LYS A 111 2.00 6.08 11.62
C LYS A 111 1.32 5.38 10.46
N VAL A 112 0.35 4.53 10.77
CA VAL A 112 -0.48 3.90 9.73
C VAL A 112 -1.90 4.40 9.81
N GLU A 113 -2.38 4.99 8.73
CA GLU A 113 -3.77 5.41 8.56
C GLU A 113 -4.55 4.29 7.86
N LYS A 114 -5.64 3.85 8.48
CA LYS A 114 -6.49 2.79 7.93
C LYS A 114 -7.60 3.43 7.09
N ILE A 115 -7.68 3.01 5.83
CA ILE A 115 -8.68 3.47 4.88
C ILE A 115 -9.69 2.35 4.65
N ASP A 116 -10.97 2.63 4.90
CA ASP A 116 -12.05 1.70 4.60
C ASP A 116 -12.34 1.71 3.09
N LEU A 117 -12.11 0.57 2.46
CA LEU A 117 -12.30 0.40 1.02
C LEU A 117 -13.78 0.26 0.66
N THR A 118 -14.66 -0.15 1.59
CA THR A 118 -16.09 -0.35 1.29
C THR A 118 -16.83 0.96 1.01
N VAL A 119 -16.38 2.04 1.64
CA VAL A 119 -17.01 3.36 1.55
C VAL A 119 -16.48 4.15 0.35
N ALA A 120 -15.18 4.03 0.07
CA ALA A 120 -14.51 4.86 -0.94
C ALA A 120 -13.77 4.02 -1.98
N ALA A 121 -14.27 4.03 -3.21
CA ALA A 121 -13.54 3.48 -4.35
C ALA A 121 -12.37 4.37 -4.80
N GLU A 122 -12.54 5.67 -4.64
CA GLU A 122 -11.59 6.71 -5.05
C GLU A 122 -10.70 7.11 -3.88
N VAL A 123 -9.41 7.31 -4.16
CA VAL A 123 -8.42 7.78 -3.21
C VAL A 123 -8.62 9.28 -2.97
N ALA A 124 -8.54 9.71 -1.71
CA ALA A 124 -8.63 11.12 -1.38
C ALA A 124 -7.58 11.95 -2.15
N ALA A 125 -7.99 13.10 -2.68
CA ALA A 125 -7.17 13.98 -3.51
C ALA A 125 -5.73 14.25 -3.00
N PRO A 126 -5.47 14.53 -1.70
CA PRO A 126 -4.10 14.74 -1.23
C PRO A 126 -3.23 13.50 -1.38
N VAL A 127 -3.78 12.32 -1.07
CA VAL A 127 -3.07 11.04 -1.17
C VAL A 127 -2.93 10.60 -2.63
N ALA A 128 -3.97 10.82 -3.44
CA ALA A 128 -3.97 10.53 -4.87
C ALA A 128 -2.79 11.18 -5.59
N LYS A 129 -2.52 12.47 -5.32
CA LYS A 129 -1.37 13.18 -5.89
C LYS A 129 -0.03 12.59 -5.45
N LEU A 130 0.08 12.18 -4.19
CA LEU A 130 1.31 11.58 -3.65
C LEU A 130 1.58 10.20 -4.26
N LEU A 131 0.53 9.38 -4.43
CA LEU A 131 0.65 8.05 -5.04
C LEU A 131 0.92 8.13 -6.54
N ALA A 132 0.24 9.02 -7.27
CA ALA A 132 0.45 9.21 -8.70
C ALA A 132 1.86 9.73 -9.03
N LYS A 133 2.46 10.52 -8.13
CA LYS A 133 3.83 11.06 -8.27
C LYS A 133 4.86 10.31 -7.41
N ALA A 134 4.54 9.09 -6.99
CA ALA A 134 5.41 8.30 -6.15
C ALA A 134 6.76 8.01 -6.84
N LYS A 135 7.83 8.03 -6.05
CA LYS A 135 9.17 7.59 -6.47
C LYS A 135 9.49 6.25 -5.83
N GLN A 136 10.56 5.60 -6.27
CA GLN A 136 11.01 4.39 -5.60
C GLN A 136 11.40 4.68 -4.13
N PRO A 137 11.09 3.77 -3.19
CA PRO A 137 10.47 2.44 -3.38
C PRO A 137 8.93 2.44 -3.42
N LEU A 138 8.26 3.54 -3.03
CA LEU A 138 6.80 3.64 -2.96
C LEU A 138 6.10 3.36 -4.30
N LEU A 139 6.75 3.68 -5.42
CA LEU A 139 6.19 3.48 -6.77
C LEU A 139 5.69 2.05 -7.03
N ALA A 140 6.44 1.02 -6.61
CA ALA A 140 6.05 -0.37 -6.83
C ALA A 140 4.78 -0.73 -6.05
N GLN A 141 4.73 -0.34 -4.77
CA GLN A 141 3.56 -0.56 -3.91
C GLN A 141 2.34 0.22 -4.42
N ALA A 142 2.54 1.46 -4.88
CA ALA A 142 1.48 2.27 -5.46
C ALA A 142 0.91 1.64 -6.73
N ALA A 143 1.76 1.14 -7.64
CA ALA A 143 1.32 0.50 -8.89
C ALA A 143 0.49 -0.79 -8.64
N GLU A 144 0.79 -1.52 -7.57
CA GLU A 144 0.00 -2.68 -7.17
C GLU A 144 -1.33 -2.27 -6.51
N ALA A 145 -1.29 -1.24 -5.65
CA ALA A 145 -2.42 -0.84 -4.82
C ALA A 145 -3.47 0.05 -5.52
N VAL A 146 -3.05 0.91 -6.45
CA VAL A 146 -3.92 1.92 -7.06
C VAL A 146 -3.77 2.01 -8.58
N THR A 147 -4.83 2.45 -9.24
CA THR A 147 -4.83 2.85 -10.65
C THR A 147 -5.02 4.36 -10.72
N ALA A 148 -4.05 5.07 -11.28
CA ALA A 148 -4.15 6.49 -11.57
C ALA A 148 -4.61 6.69 -13.03
N VAL A 149 -5.56 7.60 -13.23
CA VAL A 149 -6.06 8.00 -14.54
C VAL A 149 -6.06 9.52 -14.62
N GLU A 150 -5.42 10.05 -15.65
CA GLU A 150 -5.46 11.47 -15.98
C GLU A 150 -6.45 11.67 -17.13
N VAL A 151 -7.52 12.42 -16.86
CA VAL A 151 -8.56 12.74 -17.85
C VAL A 151 -8.23 14.10 -18.47
N PRO A 152 -7.95 14.18 -19.78
CA PRO A 152 -7.70 15.44 -20.46
C PRO A 152 -8.89 16.39 -20.42
N ASP A 153 -8.64 17.69 -20.57
CA ASP A 153 -9.67 18.73 -20.65
C ASP A 153 -10.65 18.57 -21.82
N THR A 154 -10.23 17.90 -22.90
CA THR A 154 -11.08 17.65 -24.07
C THR A 154 -11.89 16.36 -23.99
N SER A 155 -11.76 15.60 -22.91
CA SER A 155 -12.39 14.28 -22.77
C SER A 155 -13.09 14.14 -21.42
N VAL A 156 -13.99 13.18 -21.36
CA VAL A 156 -14.51 12.65 -20.08
C VAL A 156 -14.14 11.19 -19.98
N ALA A 157 -14.16 10.64 -18.77
CA ALA A 157 -13.92 9.21 -18.60
C ALA A 157 -15.09 8.52 -17.92
N LEU A 158 -15.49 7.35 -18.41
CA LEU A 158 -16.52 6.52 -17.80
C LEU A 158 -15.86 5.60 -16.78
N LEU A 159 -16.25 5.75 -15.50
CA LEU A 159 -15.80 4.85 -14.43
C LEU A 159 -16.71 3.64 -14.37
N ILE A 160 -16.13 2.46 -14.57
CA ILE A 160 -16.79 1.16 -14.48
C ILE A 160 -16.12 0.38 -13.36
N VAL A 161 -16.89 0.01 -12.33
CA VAL A 161 -16.40 -0.80 -11.19
C VAL A 161 -17.16 -2.11 -11.19
N ASP A 162 -16.43 -3.23 -11.19
CA ASP A 162 -16.99 -4.59 -11.23
C ASP A 162 -18.02 -4.79 -12.36
N GLY A 163 -17.73 -4.20 -13.53
CA GLY A 163 -18.57 -4.27 -14.72
C GLY A 163 -19.80 -3.35 -14.70
N LYS A 164 -20.03 -2.60 -13.62
CA LYS A 164 -21.15 -1.64 -13.51
C LYS A 164 -20.66 -0.22 -13.75
N PHE A 165 -21.36 0.50 -14.60
CA PHE A 165 -21.14 1.94 -14.74
C PHE A 165 -21.47 2.65 -13.43
N VAL A 166 -20.52 3.44 -12.92
CA VAL A 166 -20.66 4.15 -11.64
C VAL A 166 -20.90 5.64 -11.88
N LYS A 167 -20.01 6.31 -12.63
CA LYS A 167 -20.10 7.76 -12.89
C LYS A 167 -19.24 8.17 -14.09
N VAL A 168 -19.49 9.38 -14.59
CA VAL A 168 -18.60 10.10 -15.49
C VAL A 168 -17.58 10.89 -14.66
N LEU A 169 -16.32 10.84 -15.05
CA LEU A 169 -15.21 11.61 -14.50
C LEU A 169 -14.94 12.82 -15.38
N GLU A 170 -14.89 13.98 -14.76
CA GLU A 170 -14.48 15.24 -15.38
C GLU A 170 -12.96 15.28 -15.58
N PRO A 171 -12.44 16.25 -16.36
CA PRO A 171 -11.01 16.44 -16.52
C PRO A 171 -10.26 16.58 -15.19
N GLY A 172 -9.14 15.88 -15.07
CA GLY A 172 -8.32 15.88 -13.86
C GLY A 172 -7.66 14.53 -13.54
N LEU A 173 -6.90 14.51 -12.44
CA LEU A 173 -6.27 13.31 -11.91
C LEU A 173 -7.22 12.58 -10.97
N HIS A 174 -7.60 11.37 -11.35
CA HIS A 174 -8.39 10.45 -10.54
C HIS A 174 -7.54 9.23 -10.17
N VAL A 175 -7.61 8.80 -8.91
CA VAL A 175 -6.87 7.62 -8.44
C VAL A 175 -7.83 6.70 -7.71
N PHE A 176 -7.84 5.43 -8.08
CA PHE A 176 -8.76 4.43 -7.54
C PHE A 176 -8.01 3.28 -6.90
N TRP A 177 -8.55 2.76 -5.81
CA TRP A 177 -8.03 1.54 -5.18
C TRP A 177 -8.30 0.32 -6.06
N LYS A 178 -7.27 -0.51 -6.28
CA LYS A 178 -7.38 -1.80 -7.02
C LYS A 178 -7.78 -2.97 -6.14
N PHE A 179 -7.77 -2.78 -4.82
CA PHE A 179 -8.08 -3.85 -3.88
C PHE A 179 -9.55 -4.26 -3.94
N GLN A 180 -9.80 -5.57 -4.00
CA GLN A 180 -11.12 -6.21 -3.94
C GLN A 180 -12.11 -5.80 -5.04
N ARG A 181 -11.65 -5.13 -6.09
CA ARG A 181 -12.51 -4.67 -7.20
C ARG A 181 -11.76 -4.58 -8.50
N THR A 182 -12.50 -4.66 -9.59
CA THR A 182 -11.97 -4.38 -10.92
C THR A 182 -12.37 -2.98 -11.31
N VAL A 183 -11.38 -2.08 -11.42
CA VAL A 183 -11.58 -0.71 -11.91
C VAL A 183 -11.23 -0.66 -13.39
N LYS A 184 -12.20 -0.28 -14.22
CA LYS A 184 -12.01 0.01 -15.63
C LYS A 184 -12.42 1.46 -15.89
N VAL A 185 -11.60 2.17 -16.66
CA VAL A 185 -11.87 3.55 -17.04
C VAL A 185 -11.78 3.66 -18.56
N GLU A 186 -12.83 4.19 -19.19
CA GLU A 186 -12.90 4.38 -20.64
C GLU A 186 -12.96 5.87 -20.96
N LEU A 187 -11.97 6.37 -21.72
CA LEU A 187 -11.92 7.77 -22.15
C LEU A 187 -12.80 7.99 -23.38
N VAL A 188 -13.63 9.03 -23.33
CA VAL A 188 -14.51 9.47 -24.41
C VAL A 188 -14.14 10.90 -24.77
N ASP A 189 -13.70 11.11 -26.02
CA ASP A 189 -13.40 12.44 -26.55
C ASP A 189 -14.71 13.22 -26.77
N ARG A 190 -14.73 14.49 -26.31
CA ARG A 190 -15.89 15.39 -26.46
C ARG A 190 -15.79 16.27 -27.69
N ARG A 191 -14.70 16.21 -28.44
CA ARG A 191 -14.54 16.99 -29.68
C ARG A 191 -15.60 16.55 -30.69
N VAL A 192 -16.20 17.53 -31.35
CA VAL A 192 -17.18 17.31 -32.40
C VAL A 192 -16.51 16.48 -33.50
N GLN A 193 -16.99 15.26 -33.71
CA GLN A 193 -16.65 14.49 -34.90
C GLN A 193 -17.44 15.09 -36.06
N THR A 194 -16.77 15.83 -36.94
CA THR A 194 -17.35 16.23 -38.21
C THR A 194 -17.53 14.95 -39.03
N MET A 195 -18.73 14.36 -38.99
CA MET A 195 -19.10 13.33 -39.96
C MET A 195 -19.15 14.00 -41.33
N GLU A 196 -18.20 13.65 -42.19
CA GLU A 196 -18.36 13.90 -43.62
C GLU A 196 -19.55 13.08 -44.10
N VAL A 197 -20.70 13.73 -44.22
CA VAL A 197 -21.79 13.20 -45.02
C VAL A 197 -21.31 13.32 -46.46
N SER A 198 -20.76 12.23 -47.02
CA SER A 198 -20.46 12.16 -48.45
C SER A 198 -21.72 12.57 -49.20
N GLY A 199 -21.61 13.63 -49.99
CA GLY A 199 -22.72 14.25 -50.68
C GLY A 199 -23.58 13.21 -51.37
N GLN A 200 -24.79 13.02 -50.86
CA GLN A 200 -25.85 12.35 -51.60
C GLN A 200 -26.08 13.22 -52.83
N ASP A 201 -25.80 12.70 -54.02
CA ASP A 201 -26.04 13.38 -55.28
C ASP A 201 -27.47 13.95 -55.28
N ILE A 202 -27.60 15.27 -55.13
CA ILE A 202 -28.84 15.98 -55.40
C ILE A 202 -28.99 15.96 -56.93
N LEU A 203 -29.56 14.89 -57.44
CA LEU A 203 -30.09 14.81 -58.80
C LEU A 203 -31.24 15.82 -58.91
N THR A 204 -30.89 17.06 -59.24
CA THR A 204 -31.86 18.06 -59.61
C THR A 204 -32.38 17.68 -60.99
N ARG A 205 -33.60 17.14 -61.06
CA ARG A 205 -34.29 16.83 -62.31
C ARG A 205 -34.66 18.13 -63.02
N THR A 206 -33.73 18.67 -63.83
CA THR A 206 -34.08 19.65 -64.86
C THR A 206 -34.86 18.93 -65.95
N ARG A 207 -36.19 19.08 -65.90
CA ARG A 207 -37.08 18.68 -66.97
C ARG A 207 -37.12 19.83 -67.98
N SER A 208 -36.33 19.74 -69.04
CA SER A 208 -36.58 20.50 -70.26
C SER A 208 -37.88 19.98 -70.87
N ALA A 209 -38.88 20.84 -71.05
CA ALA A 209 -40.04 20.57 -71.88
C ALA A 209 -40.52 21.86 -72.53
N CYS A 210 -40.38 21.86 -73.87
CA CYS A 210 -41.01 22.69 -74.92
C CYS A 210 -41.15 24.20 -74.73
#